data_AF-A0A435FHA3-F1
#
_entry.id   AF-A0A435FHA3-F1
#
_cell.length_a   1.000
_cell.length_b   1.000
_cell.length_c   1.000
_cell.angle_alpha   90.00
_cell.angle_beta   90.00
_cell.angle_gamma   90.00
#
_symmetry.space_group_name_H-M   'P 1'
#
loop_
_entity.id
_entity.type
_entity.pdbx_description
1 polymer ?
#
loop_
_entity_poly.entity_id
_entity_poly.type
_entity_poly.pdbx_seq_one_letter_code
_entity_poly.pdbx_strand_id
1 'polypeptide(L)'
;MSVLAELFIGGLMSGLVVGLAALAITLVFGIARFPNAATGDAMTVGAFVALTASAVTGSVIVGGLIATITGALIGVVSYLLVFRKLAVRSSVANLLASIGVAFFIRAIVGVIFGHQQQVFQLPLVRPWRVFDIRVQPSDLNLAIVAAMTLAAVFLILYATPIGRRMRAVADDPGLARVSGISPIRVMIALWAMAGSVSSIAGVMYGIKTVVTPEMGWDMLLPAFAAAILGGIGHPIGAIVAGILLGTLQEMATPFVGFTYKIAISFVVLLIVLLVRPRGLFGRVEGTR
;
A
#
# COMPACT_ATOMS: atom_id res chain seq x y z
N MET A 1 -14.98 -2.36 -28.49
CA MET A 1 -13.53 -2.50 -28.20
C MET A 1 -13.01 -1.36 -27.32
N SER A 2 -13.52 -0.13 -27.45
CA SER A 2 -13.19 1.01 -26.58
C SER A 2 -13.43 0.75 -25.08
N VAL A 3 -14.57 0.15 -24.70
CA VAL A 3 -14.90 -0.14 -23.28
C VAL A 3 -13.89 -1.08 -22.61
N LEU A 4 -13.42 -2.13 -23.28
CA LEU A 4 -12.42 -3.04 -22.72
C LEU A 4 -11.06 -2.35 -22.55
N ALA A 5 -10.70 -1.45 -23.47
CA ALA A 5 -9.47 -0.67 -23.37
C ALA A 5 -9.55 0.34 -22.21
N GLU A 6 -10.70 0.98 -22.00
CA GLU A 6 -10.94 1.86 -20.84
C GLU A 6 -10.86 1.10 -19.52
N LEU A 7 -11.46 -0.10 -19.44
CA LEU A 7 -11.37 -0.96 -18.25
C LEU A 7 -9.94 -1.45 -17.99
N PHE A 8 -9.17 -1.73 -19.04
CA PHE A 8 -7.77 -2.11 -18.90
C PHE A 8 -6.93 -0.94 -18.33
N ILE A 9 -7.11 0.28 -18.83
CA ILE A 9 -6.43 1.47 -18.31
C ILE A 9 -6.86 1.77 -16.87
N GLY A 10 -8.17 1.72 -16.59
CA GLY A 10 -8.70 1.86 -15.25
C GLY A 10 -8.13 0.80 -14.29
N GLY A 11 -7.96 -0.41 -14.80
CA GLY A 11 -7.37 -1.57 -14.13
C GLY A 11 -5.90 -1.39 -13.81
N LEU A 12 -5.11 -0.83 -14.72
CA LEU A 12 -3.73 -0.47 -14.45
C LEU A 12 -3.65 0.55 -13.31
N MET A 13 -4.53 1.56 -13.32
CA MET A 13 -4.55 2.57 -12.26
C MET A 13 -4.97 2.00 -10.90
N SER A 14 -6.02 1.19 -10.87
CA SER A 14 -6.45 0.48 -9.65
C SER A 14 -5.36 -0.45 -9.14
N GLY A 15 -4.69 -1.14 -10.07
CA GLY A 15 -3.58 -2.04 -9.76
C GLY A 15 -2.31 -1.34 -9.26
N LEU A 16 -2.04 -0.10 -9.68
CA LEU A 16 -0.98 0.72 -9.09
C LEU A 16 -1.28 1.06 -7.63
N VAL A 17 -2.53 1.41 -7.31
CA VAL A 17 -2.95 1.68 -5.92
C VAL A 17 -2.82 0.43 -5.05
N VAL A 18 -3.36 -0.70 -5.52
CA VAL A 18 -3.23 -1.99 -4.84
C VAL A 18 -1.76 -2.41 -4.71
N GLY A 19 -0.95 -2.16 -5.76
CA GLY A 19 0.48 -2.47 -5.77
C GLY A 19 1.29 -1.65 -4.77
N LEU A 20 1.00 -0.36 -4.60
CA LEU A 20 1.63 0.46 -3.57
C LEU A 20 1.22 0.02 -2.16
N ALA A 21 -0.06 -0.31 -1.95
CA ALA A 21 -0.53 -0.85 -0.68
C ALA A 21 0.16 -2.20 -0.36
N ALA A 22 0.24 -3.09 -1.35
CA ALA A 22 0.94 -4.37 -1.25
C ALA A 22 2.44 -4.19 -1.00
N LEU A 23 3.07 -3.19 -1.62
CA LEU A 23 4.46 -2.83 -1.37
C LEU A 23 4.67 -2.41 0.08
N ALA A 24 3.80 -1.56 0.64
CA ALA A 24 3.90 -1.16 2.04
C ALA A 24 3.79 -2.35 3.01
N ILE A 25 2.85 -3.28 2.76
CA ILE A 25 2.72 -4.53 3.51
C ILE A 25 4.02 -5.36 3.38
N THR A 26 4.53 -5.48 2.16
CA THR A 26 5.73 -6.28 1.83
C THR A 26 6.99 -5.72 2.48
N LEU A 27 7.13 -4.40 2.56
CA LEU A 27 8.24 -3.75 3.25
C LEU A 27 8.28 -4.16 4.73
N VAL A 28 7.14 -4.05 5.42
CA VAL A 28 7.08 -4.43 6.85
C VAL A 28 7.30 -5.92 7.02
N PHE A 29 6.63 -6.76 6.23
CA PHE A 29 6.77 -8.21 6.33
C PHE A 29 8.21 -8.67 6.05
N GLY A 30 8.86 -8.10 5.03
CA GLY A 30 10.18 -8.53 4.58
C GLY A 30 11.28 -8.45 5.64
N ILE A 31 11.11 -7.62 6.68
CA ILE A 31 12.06 -7.52 7.77
C ILE A 31 11.44 -7.92 9.12
N ALA A 32 10.21 -7.47 9.41
CA ALA A 32 9.56 -7.73 10.69
C ALA A 32 8.90 -9.12 10.76
N ARG A 33 8.73 -9.81 9.64
CA ARG A 33 8.17 -11.17 9.52
C ARG A 33 6.78 -11.36 10.13
N PHE A 34 5.94 -10.33 10.06
CA PHE A 34 4.51 -10.43 10.34
C PHE A 34 3.69 -9.53 9.41
N PRO A 35 2.43 -9.88 9.12
CA PRO A 35 1.54 -9.03 8.32
C PRO A 35 1.03 -7.85 9.15
N ASN A 36 1.23 -6.63 8.66
CA ASN A 36 0.77 -5.41 9.35
C ASN A 36 -0.63 -5.00 8.87
N ALA A 37 -1.67 -5.31 9.66
CA ALA A 37 -3.04 -4.92 9.32
C ALA A 37 -3.26 -3.39 9.35
N ALA A 38 -2.47 -2.66 10.13
CA ALA A 38 -2.60 -1.20 10.25
C ALA A 38 -2.19 -0.44 8.97
N THR A 39 -1.58 -1.11 7.98
CA THR A 39 -1.27 -0.50 6.68
C THR A 39 -2.53 0.05 6.00
N GLY A 40 -3.65 -0.66 6.07
CA GLY A 40 -4.91 -0.20 5.49
C GLY A 40 -5.39 1.10 6.15
N ASP A 41 -5.48 1.14 7.47
CA ASP A 41 -5.93 2.35 8.18
C ASP A 41 -4.91 3.51 8.07
N ALA A 42 -3.62 3.24 7.85
CA ALA A 42 -2.65 4.28 7.47
C ALA A 42 -2.91 4.86 6.06
N MET A 43 -3.47 4.07 5.13
CA MET A 43 -3.99 4.59 3.85
C MET A 43 -5.17 5.53 4.11
N THR A 44 -6.13 5.12 4.96
CA THR A 44 -7.29 5.95 5.32
C THR A 44 -6.84 7.30 5.88
N VAL A 45 -5.89 7.32 6.83
CA VAL A 45 -5.39 8.58 7.38
C VAL A 45 -4.73 9.43 6.30
N GLY A 46 -3.94 8.82 5.40
CA GLY A 46 -3.35 9.53 4.27
C GLY A 46 -4.39 10.24 3.41
N ALA A 47 -5.49 9.56 3.10
CA ALA A 47 -6.57 10.13 2.30
C ALA A 47 -7.27 11.31 3.00
N PHE A 48 -7.64 11.17 4.27
CA PHE A 48 -8.29 12.26 5.02
C PHE A 48 -7.38 13.46 5.23
N VAL A 49 -6.10 13.22 5.53
CA VAL A 49 -5.11 14.29 5.71
C VAL A 49 -4.89 15.03 4.39
N ALA A 50 -4.75 14.32 3.27
CA ALA A 50 -4.61 14.96 1.97
C ALA A 50 -5.88 15.71 1.58
N LEU A 51 -7.07 15.14 1.81
CA LEU A 51 -8.34 15.77 1.50
C LEU A 51 -8.47 17.10 2.24
N THR A 52 -8.30 17.09 3.57
CA THR A 52 -8.42 18.30 4.39
C THR A 52 -7.33 19.31 4.12
N ALA A 53 -6.08 18.88 3.98
CA ALA A 53 -4.98 19.77 3.62
C ALA A 53 -5.16 20.38 2.22
N SER A 54 -5.68 19.62 1.25
CA SER A 54 -5.97 20.13 -0.09
C SER A 54 -7.13 21.12 -0.09
N ALA A 55 -8.14 20.93 0.77
CA ALA A 55 -9.24 21.87 0.93
C ALA A 55 -8.78 23.22 1.51
N VAL A 56 -7.81 23.21 2.43
CA VAL A 56 -7.26 24.45 3.04
C VAL A 56 -6.25 25.14 2.11
N THR A 57 -5.36 24.38 1.47
CA THR A 57 -4.27 24.94 0.66
C THR A 57 -4.65 25.21 -0.80
N GLY A 58 -5.75 24.62 -1.28
CA GLY A 58 -6.13 24.63 -2.70
C GLY A 58 -5.25 23.74 -3.58
N SER A 59 -4.26 23.02 -3.03
CA SER A 59 -3.32 22.21 -3.78
C SER A 59 -3.30 20.75 -3.32
N VAL A 60 -3.67 19.85 -4.23
CA VAL A 60 -3.64 18.40 -4.02
C VAL A 60 -2.21 17.90 -3.81
N ILE A 61 -1.23 18.54 -4.45
CA ILE A 61 0.19 18.17 -4.32
C ILE A 61 0.66 18.44 -2.88
N VAL A 62 0.33 19.62 -2.36
CA VAL A 62 0.67 20.00 -0.97
C VAL A 62 -0.05 19.07 0.01
N GLY A 63 -1.33 18.79 -0.22
CA GLY A 63 -2.08 17.81 0.58
C GLY A 63 -1.46 16.41 0.57
N GLY A 64 -1.01 15.93 -0.61
CA GLY A 64 -0.32 14.66 -0.76
C GLY A 64 1.03 14.60 -0.03
N LEU A 65 1.81 15.68 -0.07
CA LEU A 65 3.08 15.78 0.67
C LEU A 65 2.85 15.76 2.19
N ILE A 66 1.87 16.53 2.68
CA ILE A 66 1.50 16.52 4.10
C ILE A 66 1.03 15.13 4.52
N ALA A 67 0.18 14.47 3.71
CA ALA A 67 -0.24 13.10 3.97
C ALA A 67 0.92 12.11 3.99
N THR A 68 1.91 12.26 3.11
CA THR A 68 3.10 11.40 3.08
C THR A 68 3.93 11.52 4.35
N ILE A 69 4.11 12.75 4.85
CA ILE A 69 4.81 13.03 6.11
C ILE A 69 4.01 12.48 7.29
N THR A 70 2.70 12.71 7.32
CA THR A 70 1.82 12.20 8.38
C THR A 70 1.81 10.67 8.40
N GLY A 71 1.78 10.02 7.24
CA GLY A 71 1.94 8.58 7.10
C GLY A 71 3.25 8.07 7.70
N ALA A 72 4.36 8.74 7.37
CA ALA A 72 5.67 8.41 7.94
C ALA A 72 5.66 8.50 9.47
N LEU A 73 5.10 9.58 10.01
CA LEU A 73 4.99 9.82 11.45
C LEU A 73 4.13 8.75 12.11
N ILE A 74 2.97 8.40 11.55
CA ILE A 74 2.10 7.35 12.07
C ILE A 74 2.81 6.00 12.08
N GLY A 75 3.55 5.67 11.02
CA GLY A 75 4.35 4.45 10.96
C GLY A 75 5.40 4.41 12.08
N VAL A 76 6.18 5.49 12.24
CA VAL A 76 7.20 5.61 13.28
C VAL A 76 6.60 5.56 14.68
N VAL A 77 5.52 6.30 14.94
CA VAL A 77 4.83 6.32 16.23
C VAL A 77 4.28 4.93 16.57
N SER A 78 3.64 4.26 15.61
CA SER A 78 3.14 2.89 15.78
C SER A 78 4.27 1.94 16.14
N TYR A 79 5.42 2.06 15.47
CA TYR A 79 6.61 1.28 15.82
C TYR A 79 7.10 1.57 17.23
N LEU A 80 7.32 2.83 17.59
CA LEU A 80 7.92 3.21 18.88
C LEU A 80 7.02 2.86 20.07
N LEU A 81 5.71 3.07 19.94
CA LEU A 81 4.75 2.88 21.04
C LEU A 81 4.35 1.42 21.22
N VAL A 82 4.18 0.68 20.11
CA VAL A 82 3.58 -0.66 20.12
C VAL A 82 4.60 -1.71 19.68
N PHE A 83 5.01 -1.71 18.41
CA PHE A 83 5.74 -2.84 17.83
C PHE A 83 7.16 -3.00 18.38
N ARG A 84 7.82 -1.93 18.80
CA ARG A 84 9.13 -2.00 19.46
C ARG A 84 9.05 -2.77 20.76
N LYS A 85 7.98 -2.60 21.54
CA LYS A 85 7.77 -3.32 22.82
C LYS A 85 7.40 -4.78 22.60
N LEU A 86 6.80 -5.09 21.45
CA LEU A 86 6.37 -6.43 21.06
C LEU A 86 7.37 -7.17 20.17
N ALA A 87 8.51 -6.57 19.84
CA ALA A 87 9.51 -7.14 18.94
C ALA A 87 10.09 -8.49 19.41
N VAL A 88 10.04 -8.78 20.72
CA VAL A 88 10.51 -10.05 21.31
C VAL A 88 9.38 -11.09 21.45
N ARG A 89 8.13 -10.70 21.15
CA ARG A 89 6.96 -11.58 21.24
C ARG A 89 6.76 -12.34 19.92
N SER A 90 5.87 -13.33 19.93
CA SER A 90 5.55 -14.13 18.75
C SER A 90 5.00 -13.29 17.60
N SER A 91 5.16 -13.77 16.36
CA SER A 91 4.59 -13.10 15.17
C SER A 91 3.07 -12.95 15.27
N VAL A 92 2.38 -13.90 15.92
CA VAL A 92 0.94 -13.83 16.18
C VAL A 92 0.60 -12.67 17.11
N ALA A 93 1.39 -12.42 18.16
CA ALA A 93 1.18 -11.28 19.05
C ALA A 93 1.35 -9.94 18.31
N ASN A 94 2.34 -9.84 17.41
CA ASN A 94 2.55 -8.65 16.58
C ASN A 94 1.41 -8.46 15.56
N LEU A 95 0.88 -9.53 14.97
CA LEU A 95 -0.29 -9.48 14.10
C LEU A 95 -1.53 -8.96 14.85
N LEU A 96 -1.84 -9.53 16.01
CA LEU A 96 -2.97 -9.08 16.85
C LEU A 96 -2.81 -7.61 17.26
N ALA A 97 -1.60 -7.20 17.64
CA ALA A 97 -1.32 -5.81 17.94
C ALA A 97 -1.53 -4.89 16.72
N SER A 98 -1.17 -5.34 15.51
CA SER A 98 -1.43 -4.57 14.30
C SER A 98 -2.91 -4.37 14.02
N ILE A 99 -3.75 -5.36 14.31
CA ILE A 99 -5.21 -5.25 14.20
C ILE A 99 -5.74 -4.26 15.26
N GLY A 100 -5.21 -4.31 16.48
CA GLY A 100 -5.55 -3.33 17.52
C GLY A 100 -5.18 -1.90 17.13
N VAL A 101 -3.98 -1.69 16.58
CA VAL A 101 -3.54 -0.38 16.05
C VAL A 101 -4.43 0.07 14.89
N ALA A 102 -4.80 -0.84 13.99
CA ALA A 102 -5.70 -0.58 12.86
C ALA A 102 -7.05 -0.03 13.35
N PHE A 103 -7.71 -0.72 14.29
CA PHE A 103 -8.97 -0.26 14.89
C PHE A 103 -8.82 1.05 15.66
N PHE A 104 -7.71 1.23 16.38
CA PHE A 104 -7.45 2.47 17.11
C PHE A 104 -7.32 3.67 16.16
N ILE A 105 -6.56 3.52 15.07
CA ILE A 105 -6.43 4.54 14.03
C ILE A 105 -7.79 4.84 13.41
N ARG A 106 -8.56 3.80 13.04
CA ARG A 106 -9.88 3.97 12.43
C ARG A 106 -10.84 4.71 13.34
N ALA A 107 -10.88 4.35 14.62
CA ALA A 107 -11.72 5.02 15.60
C ALA A 107 -11.36 6.51 15.73
N ILE A 108 -10.06 6.84 15.77
CA ILE A 108 -9.59 8.23 15.78
C ILE A 108 -10.04 8.98 14.53
N VAL A 109 -9.89 8.37 13.34
CA VAL A 109 -10.34 8.97 12.07
C VAL A 109 -11.85 9.23 12.11
N GLY A 110 -12.65 8.26 12.55
CA GLY A 110 -14.11 8.40 12.66
C GLY A 110 -14.54 9.48 13.65
N VAL A 111 -13.79 9.69 14.74
CA VAL A 111 -14.05 10.76 15.72
C VAL A 111 -13.67 12.13 15.17
N ILE A 112 -12.52 12.26 14.49
CA ILE A 112 -12.02 13.56 14.00
C ILE A 112 -12.76 14.01 12.73
N PHE A 113 -12.96 13.11 11.77
CA PHE A 113 -13.49 13.45 10.44
C PHE A 113 -14.96 13.05 10.25
N GLY A 114 -15.53 12.26 11.18
CA GLY A 114 -16.87 11.70 11.05
C GLY A 114 -16.92 10.47 10.14
N HIS A 115 -18.12 9.92 9.97
CA HIS A 115 -18.40 8.74 9.13
C HIS A 115 -19.09 9.10 7.81
N GLN A 116 -19.12 10.39 7.47
CA GLN A 116 -19.72 10.85 6.22
C GLN A 116 -18.78 10.60 5.05
N GLN A 117 -19.39 10.29 3.91
CA GLN A 117 -18.69 10.17 2.64
C GLN A 117 -18.16 11.54 2.19
N GLN A 118 -16.85 11.64 1.99
CA GLN A 118 -16.19 12.86 1.51
C GLN A 118 -15.53 12.63 0.16
N VAL A 119 -15.44 13.66 -0.67
CA VAL A 119 -14.83 13.58 -2.00
C VAL A 119 -13.83 14.71 -2.19
N PHE A 120 -12.77 14.44 -2.97
CA PHE A 120 -11.84 15.49 -3.38
C PHE A 120 -12.54 16.44 -4.36
N GLN A 121 -12.54 17.74 -4.05
CA GLN A 121 -13.06 18.78 -4.93
C GLN A 121 -12.00 19.12 -6.00
N LEU A 122 -11.95 18.31 -7.05
CA LEU A 122 -11.02 18.49 -8.16
C LEU A 122 -11.67 19.31 -9.30
N PRO A 123 -10.92 20.16 -10.00
CA PRO A 123 -11.43 20.82 -11.19
C PRO A 123 -11.90 19.79 -12.22
N LEU A 124 -13.11 19.97 -12.75
CA LEU A 124 -13.65 19.11 -13.79
C LEU A 124 -12.89 19.34 -15.11
N VAL A 125 -11.88 18.51 -15.36
CA VAL A 125 -11.14 18.55 -16.62
C VAL A 125 -11.80 17.62 -17.64
N ARG A 126 -11.99 18.11 -18.87
CA ARG A 126 -12.50 17.29 -19.98
C ARG A 126 -11.53 16.13 -20.24
N PRO A 127 -11.99 14.87 -20.21
CA PRO A 127 -11.12 13.75 -20.50
C PRO A 127 -10.61 13.79 -21.94
N TRP A 128 -9.35 13.42 -22.12
CA TRP A 128 -8.76 13.33 -23.44
C TRP A 128 -9.33 12.12 -24.18
N ARG A 129 -9.66 12.30 -25.45
CA ARG A 129 -10.10 11.23 -26.34
C ARG A 129 -8.96 10.91 -27.28
N VAL A 130 -8.33 9.76 -27.09
CA VAL A 130 -7.28 9.25 -27.97
C VAL A 130 -7.83 7.99 -28.63
N PHE A 131 -8.03 8.02 -29.95
CA PHE A 131 -8.57 6.89 -30.74
C PHE A 131 -9.81 6.22 -30.11
N ASP A 132 -10.78 7.02 -29.65
CA ASP A 132 -12.05 6.57 -29.03
C ASP A 132 -11.92 5.95 -27.61
N ILE A 133 -10.78 6.17 -26.94
CA ILE A 133 -10.56 5.81 -25.53
C ILE A 133 -10.57 7.09 -24.68
N ARG A 134 -11.37 7.10 -23.62
CA ARG A 134 -11.44 8.20 -22.65
C ARG A 134 -10.40 8.02 -21.56
N VAL A 135 -9.38 8.88 -21.54
CA VAL A 135 -8.36 8.91 -20.48
C VAL A 135 -8.52 10.19 -19.67
N GLN A 136 -8.67 10.05 -18.35
CA GLN A 136 -8.78 11.21 -17.48
C GLN A 136 -7.38 11.76 -17.16
N PRO A 137 -7.13 13.08 -17.28
CA PRO A 137 -5.82 13.66 -16.94
C PRO A 137 -5.37 13.39 -15.50
N SER A 138 -6.32 13.19 -14.58
CA SER A 138 -6.04 12.76 -13.21
C SER A 138 -5.36 11.40 -13.14
N ASP A 139 -5.72 10.45 -14.01
CA ASP A 139 -5.12 9.12 -14.04
C ASP A 139 -3.64 9.20 -14.42
N LEU A 140 -3.27 10.07 -15.37
CA LEU A 140 -1.87 10.28 -15.75
C LEU A 140 -1.05 10.84 -14.58
N ASN A 141 -1.57 11.83 -13.85
CA ASN A 141 -0.90 12.38 -12.66
C ASN A 141 -0.72 11.32 -11.57
N LEU A 142 -1.74 10.49 -11.34
CA LEU A 142 -1.69 9.37 -10.41
C LEU A 142 -0.65 8.32 -10.82
N ALA A 143 -0.55 7.99 -12.10
CA ALA A 143 0.48 7.09 -12.63
C ALA A 143 1.89 7.65 -12.44
N ILE A 144 2.08 8.95 -12.67
CA ILE A 144 3.37 9.63 -12.44
C ILE A 144 3.74 9.56 -10.96
N VAL A 145 2.80 9.86 -10.05
CA VAL A 145 3.03 9.77 -8.60
C VAL A 145 3.37 8.35 -8.16
N ALA A 146 2.66 7.35 -8.67
CA ALA A 146 3.01 5.95 -8.40
C ALA A 146 4.41 5.61 -8.90
N ALA A 147 4.73 5.94 -10.15
CA ALA A 147 6.06 5.69 -10.73
C ALA A 147 7.18 6.36 -9.93
N MET A 148 6.99 7.62 -9.52
CA MET A 148 7.94 8.33 -8.66
C MET A 148 8.08 7.68 -7.29
N THR A 149 6.97 7.25 -6.68
CA THR A 149 6.98 6.58 -5.37
C THR A 149 7.72 5.25 -5.45
N LEU A 150 7.44 4.45 -6.48
CA LEU A 150 8.15 3.21 -6.75
C LEU A 150 9.65 3.48 -6.95
N ALA A 151 10.01 4.40 -7.84
CA ALA A 151 11.41 4.75 -8.08
C ALA A 151 12.12 5.18 -6.78
N ALA A 152 11.49 6.02 -5.97
CA ALA A 152 12.02 6.45 -4.68
C ALA A 152 12.25 5.27 -3.74
N VAL A 153 11.27 4.38 -3.57
CA VAL A 153 11.40 3.19 -2.72
C VAL A 153 12.51 2.26 -3.23
N PHE A 154 12.56 2.00 -4.54
CA PHE A 154 13.61 1.15 -5.13
C PHE A 154 15.01 1.75 -4.96
N LEU A 155 15.15 3.05 -5.18
CA LEU A 155 16.42 3.75 -4.94
C LEU A 155 16.82 3.63 -3.47
N ILE A 156 15.90 3.87 -2.53
CA ILE A 156 16.19 3.73 -1.10
C ILE A 156 16.58 2.29 -0.77
N LEU A 157 15.84 1.29 -1.23
CA LEU A 157 16.13 -0.10 -0.93
C LEU A 157 17.46 -0.56 -1.56
N TYR A 158 17.72 -0.28 -2.82
CA TYR A 158 18.83 -0.91 -3.55
C TYR A 158 20.08 -0.03 -3.66
N ALA A 159 19.93 1.29 -3.78
CA ALA A 159 21.04 2.20 -4.01
C ALA A 159 21.60 2.85 -2.73
N THR A 160 20.84 2.91 -1.63
CA THR A 160 21.28 3.66 -0.44
C THR A 160 21.88 2.78 0.68
N PRO A 161 22.69 3.36 1.59
CA PRO A 161 23.18 2.65 2.78
C PRO A 161 22.08 2.16 3.72
N ILE A 162 20.94 2.87 3.81
CA ILE A 162 19.85 2.44 4.68
C ILE A 162 19.22 1.14 4.15
N GLY A 163 19.05 1.01 2.83
CA GLY A 163 18.57 -0.21 2.21
C GLY A 163 19.52 -1.41 2.35
N ARG A 164 20.84 -1.17 2.31
CA ARG A 164 21.85 -2.21 2.64
C ARG A 164 21.72 -2.69 4.08
N ARG A 165 21.55 -1.76 5.04
CA ARG A 165 21.34 -2.10 6.45
C ARG A 165 20.01 -2.83 6.68
N MET A 166 18.97 -2.49 5.94
CA MET A 166 17.68 -3.20 5.97
C MET A 166 17.82 -4.66 5.58
N ARG A 167 18.52 -4.96 4.48
CA ARG A 167 18.79 -6.34 4.08
C ARG A 167 19.64 -7.08 5.12
N ALA A 168 20.68 -6.46 5.64
CA ALA A 168 21.51 -7.07 6.69
C ALA A 168 20.70 -7.43 7.97
N VAL A 169 19.76 -6.56 8.38
CA VAL A 169 18.87 -6.84 9.52
C VAL A 169 17.82 -7.91 9.18
N ALA A 170 17.36 -7.99 7.93
CA ALA A 170 16.41 -9.02 7.49
C ALA A 170 17.04 -10.43 7.46
N ASP A 171 18.33 -10.51 7.12
CA ASP A 171 19.12 -11.74 7.11
C ASP A 171 19.37 -12.22 8.54
N ASP A 172 20.03 -11.42 9.38
CA ASP A 172 20.29 -11.73 10.79
C ASP A 172 20.37 -10.45 11.66
N PRO A 173 19.35 -10.15 12.48
CA PRO A 173 19.35 -8.99 13.37
C PRO A 173 20.46 -9.02 14.45
N GLY A 174 20.92 -10.20 14.84
CA GLY A 174 21.97 -10.41 15.83
C GLY A 174 23.35 -10.10 15.24
N LEU A 175 23.68 -10.68 14.09
CA LEU A 175 24.93 -10.41 13.38
C LEU A 175 25.02 -8.95 12.92
N ALA A 176 23.90 -8.37 12.48
CA ALA A 176 23.83 -6.95 12.13
C ALA A 176 24.20 -6.06 13.34
N ARG A 177 23.77 -6.42 14.55
CA ARG A 177 24.08 -5.68 15.78
C ARG A 177 25.55 -5.74 16.14
N VAL A 178 26.18 -6.92 16.01
CA VAL A 178 27.63 -7.08 16.21
C VAL A 178 28.43 -6.27 15.19
N SER A 179 27.91 -6.13 13.98
CA SER A 179 28.50 -5.32 12.90
C SER A 179 28.23 -3.81 13.05
N GLY A 180 27.74 -3.34 14.21
CA GLY A 180 27.48 -1.92 14.49
C GLY A 180 26.21 -1.35 13.85
N ILE A 181 25.36 -2.17 13.23
CA ILE A 181 24.09 -1.74 12.66
C ILE A 181 23.02 -1.74 13.76
N SER A 182 22.45 -0.58 14.08
CA SER A 182 21.34 -0.48 15.03
C SER A 182 20.03 -0.96 14.40
N PRO A 183 19.43 -2.09 14.85
CA PRO A 183 18.17 -2.57 14.29
C PRO A 183 17.02 -1.58 14.51
N ILE A 184 17.06 -0.84 15.61
CA ILE A 184 16.04 0.18 15.96
C ILE A 184 15.99 1.28 14.90
N ARG A 185 17.16 1.82 14.48
CA ARG A 185 17.20 2.87 13.44
C ARG A 185 16.72 2.35 12.09
N VAL A 186 17.06 1.10 11.77
CA VAL A 186 16.60 0.43 10.55
C VAL A 186 15.09 0.26 10.56
N MET A 187 14.51 -0.14 11.70
CA MET A 187 13.06 -0.26 11.83
C MET A 187 12.35 1.09 11.77
N ILE A 188 12.86 2.13 12.43
CA ILE A 188 12.27 3.47 12.31
C ILE A 188 12.20 3.90 10.84
N ALA A 189 13.28 3.72 10.08
CA ALA A 189 13.30 4.04 8.65
C ALA A 189 12.32 3.16 7.84
N LEU A 190 12.23 1.86 8.16
CA LEU A 190 11.29 0.94 7.50
C LEU A 190 9.85 1.37 7.71
N TRP A 191 9.48 1.64 8.96
CA TRP A 191 8.13 2.03 9.35
C TRP A 191 7.75 3.42 8.82
N ALA A 192 8.71 4.35 8.77
CA ALA A 192 8.53 5.63 8.09
C ALA A 192 8.20 5.43 6.60
N MET A 193 9.00 4.63 5.87
CA MET A 193 8.76 4.37 4.46
C MET A 193 7.43 3.64 4.21
N ALA A 194 7.15 2.59 4.98
CA ALA A 194 5.90 1.84 4.85
C ALA A 194 4.68 2.76 5.11
N GLY A 195 4.74 3.60 6.13
CA GLY A 195 3.71 4.59 6.42
C GLY A 195 3.53 5.61 5.30
N SER A 196 4.62 6.17 4.77
CA SER A 196 4.59 7.07 3.61
C SER A 196 3.94 6.44 2.38
N VAL A 197 4.37 5.23 2.01
CA VAL A 197 3.83 4.51 0.84
C VAL A 197 2.35 4.19 1.05
N SER A 198 1.96 3.77 2.26
CA SER A 198 0.55 3.52 2.62
C SER A 198 -0.28 4.79 2.44
N SER A 199 0.18 5.92 2.98
CA SER A 199 -0.57 7.17 2.85
C SER A 199 -0.65 7.64 1.39
N ILE A 200 0.42 7.53 0.60
CA ILE A 200 0.37 7.85 -0.84
C ILE A 200 -0.67 6.96 -1.55
N ALA A 201 -0.66 5.65 -1.31
CA ALA A 201 -1.67 4.74 -1.87
C ALA A 201 -3.09 5.13 -1.46
N GLY A 202 -3.27 5.55 -0.21
CA GLY A 202 -4.54 6.06 0.30
C GLY A 202 -5.00 7.35 -0.39
N VAL A 203 -4.11 8.32 -0.57
CA VAL A 203 -4.41 9.56 -1.33
C VAL A 203 -4.84 9.23 -2.75
N MET A 204 -4.10 8.34 -3.42
CA MET A 204 -4.43 7.92 -4.78
C MET A 204 -5.79 7.23 -4.84
N TYR A 205 -6.10 6.35 -3.88
CA TYR A 205 -7.41 5.71 -3.79
C TYR A 205 -8.52 6.72 -3.55
N GLY A 206 -8.35 7.60 -2.56
CA GLY A 206 -9.32 8.63 -2.20
C GLY A 206 -9.58 9.66 -3.30
N ILE A 207 -8.61 9.92 -4.19
CA ILE A 207 -8.83 10.76 -5.39
C ILE A 207 -9.75 10.06 -6.41
N LYS A 208 -9.67 8.73 -6.51
CA LYS A 208 -10.48 7.94 -7.45
C LYS A 208 -11.85 7.56 -6.89
N THR A 209 -11.97 7.46 -5.57
CA THR A 209 -13.18 6.99 -4.89
C THR A 209 -13.70 8.03 -3.90
N VAL A 210 -14.69 7.64 -3.12
CA VAL A 210 -15.12 8.38 -1.94
C VAL A 210 -14.16 8.05 -0.79
N VAL A 211 -13.87 9.04 0.04
CA VAL A 211 -13.11 8.90 1.28
C VAL A 211 -14.08 8.59 2.41
N THR A 212 -13.91 7.42 3.02
CA THR A 212 -14.65 6.95 4.20
C THR A 212 -13.67 6.38 5.24
N PRO A 213 -14.01 6.34 6.53
CA PRO A 213 -13.14 5.74 7.54
C PRO A 213 -12.79 4.27 7.28
N GLU A 214 -13.67 3.53 6.60
CA GLU A 214 -13.50 2.11 6.30
C GLU A 214 -12.71 1.84 5.02
N MET A 215 -12.40 2.86 4.20
CA MET A 215 -11.81 2.66 2.87
C MET A 215 -10.51 1.84 2.88
N GLY A 216 -9.68 2.02 3.92
CA GLY A 216 -8.42 1.31 4.07
C GLY A 216 -8.62 -0.15 4.46
N TRP A 217 -9.69 -0.47 5.17
CA TRP A 217 -10.07 -1.85 5.50
C TRP A 217 -10.47 -2.63 4.26
N ASP A 218 -11.25 -1.99 3.39
CA ASP A 218 -11.70 -2.61 2.14
C ASP A 218 -10.52 -2.86 1.18
N MET A 219 -9.53 -1.97 1.18
CA MET A 219 -8.29 -2.12 0.41
C MET A 219 -7.27 -3.07 1.04
N LEU A 220 -7.38 -3.37 2.33
CA LEU A 220 -6.42 -4.20 3.05
C LEU A 220 -6.38 -5.63 2.49
N LEU A 221 -7.55 -6.21 2.24
CA LEU A 221 -7.73 -7.57 1.72
C LEU A 221 -7.12 -7.74 0.32
N PRO A 222 -7.46 -6.91 -0.70
CA PRO A 222 -6.79 -6.91 -2.00
C PRO A 222 -5.28 -6.67 -1.92
N ALA A 223 -4.82 -5.76 -1.05
CA ALA A 223 -3.39 -5.48 -0.89
C ALA A 223 -2.62 -6.68 -0.29
N PHE A 224 -3.21 -7.38 0.68
CA PHE A 224 -2.64 -8.63 1.19
C PHE A 224 -2.62 -9.72 0.12
N ALA A 225 -3.70 -9.86 -0.64
CA ALA A 225 -3.75 -10.81 -1.75
C ALA A 225 -2.63 -10.53 -2.76
N ALA A 226 -2.43 -9.26 -3.15
CA ALA A 226 -1.33 -8.85 -4.01
C ALA A 226 0.05 -9.12 -3.39
N ALA A 227 0.25 -8.84 -2.10
CA ALA A 227 1.52 -9.08 -1.42
C ALA A 227 1.88 -10.58 -1.34
N ILE A 228 0.89 -11.43 -1.06
CA ILE A 228 1.08 -12.89 -1.01
C ILE A 228 1.30 -13.45 -2.42
N LEU A 229 0.45 -13.04 -3.38
CA LEU A 229 0.58 -13.42 -4.79
C LEU A 229 1.93 -13.02 -5.36
N GLY A 230 2.42 -11.83 -5.02
CA GLY A 230 3.73 -11.33 -5.42
C GLY A 230 4.91 -12.11 -4.87
N GLY A 231 4.71 -12.87 -3.80
CA GLY A 231 5.78 -13.48 -3.02
C GLY A 231 6.12 -12.59 -1.84
N ILE A 232 5.87 -13.12 -0.64
CA ILE A 232 6.04 -12.40 0.62
C ILE A 232 7.48 -11.89 0.76
N GLY A 233 7.63 -10.60 1.07
CA GLY A 233 8.93 -9.95 1.23
C GLY A 233 9.64 -9.60 -0.09
N HIS A 234 9.00 -9.75 -1.25
CA HIS A 234 9.55 -9.36 -2.55
C HIS A 234 8.89 -8.08 -3.12
N PRO A 235 9.52 -6.90 -3.01
CA PRO A 235 8.92 -5.62 -3.41
C PRO A 235 8.43 -5.56 -4.87
N ILE A 236 9.21 -6.09 -5.82
CA ILE A 236 8.85 -6.11 -7.24
C ILE A 236 7.61 -6.97 -7.47
N GLY A 237 7.58 -8.13 -6.83
CA GLY A 237 6.48 -9.08 -6.97
C GLY A 237 5.16 -8.52 -6.46
N ALA A 238 5.19 -7.80 -5.34
CA ALA A 238 4.00 -7.15 -4.78
C ALA A 238 3.37 -6.13 -5.76
N ILE A 239 4.21 -5.38 -6.49
CA ILE A 239 3.74 -4.39 -7.47
C ILE A 239 3.16 -5.07 -8.70
N VAL A 240 3.87 -6.06 -9.26
CA VAL A 240 3.40 -6.81 -10.43
C VAL A 240 2.08 -7.52 -10.12
N ALA A 241 1.99 -8.15 -8.94
CA ALA A 241 0.76 -8.77 -8.46
C ALA A 241 -0.36 -7.75 -8.23
N GLY A 242 -0.07 -6.56 -7.68
CA GLY A 242 -1.05 -5.49 -7.54
C GLY A 242 -1.61 -5.02 -8.89
N ILE A 243 -0.74 -4.80 -9.87
CA ILE A 243 -1.13 -4.43 -11.24
C ILE A 243 -1.99 -5.53 -11.88
N LEU A 244 -1.57 -6.78 -11.73
CA LEU A 244 -2.30 -7.93 -12.26
C LEU A 244 -3.67 -8.08 -11.59
N LEU A 245 -3.77 -7.96 -10.26
CA LEU A 245 -5.05 -8.05 -9.56
C LEU A 245 -5.96 -6.87 -9.91
N GLY A 246 -5.46 -5.64 -9.92
CA GLY A 246 -6.28 -4.47 -10.27
C GLY A 246 -6.79 -4.51 -11.71
N THR A 247 -5.97 -4.96 -12.67
CA THR A 247 -6.39 -5.14 -14.06
C THR A 247 -7.46 -6.21 -14.19
N LEU A 248 -7.25 -7.38 -13.58
CA LEU A 248 -8.25 -8.45 -13.59
C LEU A 248 -9.56 -8.03 -12.91
N GLN A 249 -9.50 -7.29 -11.81
CA GLN A 249 -10.67 -6.79 -11.10
C GLN A 249 -11.51 -5.85 -11.95
N GLU A 250 -10.90 -4.84 -12.60
CA GLU A 250 -11.65 -3.92 -13.46
C GLU A 250 -12.19 -4.62 -14.70
N MET A 251 -11.39 -5.47 -15.36
CA MET A 251 -11.83 -6.20 -16.56
C MET A 251 -12.95 -7.21 -16.28
N ALA A 252 -13.00 -7.78 -15.09
CA ALA A 252 -14.04 -8.73 -14.70
C ALA A 252 -15.33 -8.05 -14.19
N THR A 253 -15.29 -6.76 -13.86
CA THR A 253 -16.43 -6.02 -13.30
C THR A 253 -17.70 -6.09 -14.18
N PRO A 254 -17.66 -5.99 -15.52
CA PRO A 254 -18.85 -6.13 -16.36
C PRO A 254 -19.48 -7.53 -16.35
N PHE A 255 -18.71 -8.57 -16.03
CA PHE A 255 -19.17 -9.96 -16.09
C PHE A 255 -19.68 -10.46 -14.74
N VAL A 256 -19.03 -10.06 -13.65
CA VAL A 256 -19.32 -10.58 -12.30
C VAL A 256 -20.05 -9.55 -11.44
N GLY A 257 -20.06 -8.27 -11.83
CA GLY A 257 -20.65 -7.17 -11.06
C GLY A 257 -19.72 -6.59 -9.99
N PHE A 258 -19.99 -5.35 -9.59
CA PHE A 258 -19.13 -4.57 -8.69
C PHE A 258 -18.95 -5.23 -7.30
N THR A 259 -19.99 -5.86 -6.77
CA THR A 259 -19.97 -6.54 -5.45
C THR A 259 -18.94 -7.66 -5.38
N TYR A 260 -18.76 -8.40 -6.48
CA TYR A 260 -17.88 -9.57 -6.53
C TYR A 260 -16.45 -9.24 -6.97
N LYS A 261 -16.15 -7.95 -7.20
CA LYS A 261 -14.84 -7.47 -7.61
C LYS A 261 -13.73 -7.86 -6.64
N ILE A 262 -13.99 -7.84 -5.32
CA ILE A 262 -13.01 -8.26 -4.32
C ILE A 262 -12.79 -9.78 -4.37
N ALA A 263 -13.85 -10.56 -4.57
CA ALA A 263 -13.78 -12.02 -4.61
C ALA A 263 -12.86 -12.52 -5.74
N ILE A 264 -12.83 -11.84 -6.89
CA ILE A 264 -11.94 -12.17 -8.01
C ILE A 264 -10.46 -12.18 -7.59
N SER A 265 -10.03 -11.22 -6.76
CA SER A 265 -8.65 -11.19 -6.27
C SER A 265 -8.28 -12.40 -5.43
N PHE A 266 -9.22 -12.91 -4.63
CA PHE A 266 -9.03 -14.10 -3.82
C PHE A 266 -9.06 -15.38 -4.64
N VAL A 267 -9.92 -15.47 -5.65
CA VAL A 267 -9.95 -16.60 -6.58
C VAL A 267 -8.64 -16.69 -7.35
N VAL A 268 -8.14 -15.57 -7.89
CA VAL A 268 -6.85 -15.52 -8.59
C VAL A 268 -5.71 -15.90 -7.65
N LEU A 269 -5.69 -15.35 -6.43
CA LEU A 269 -4.72 -15.73 -5.41
C LEU A 269 -4.73 -17.23 -5.15
N LEU A 270 -5.91 -17.82 -4.93
CA LEU A 270 -6.09 -19.24 -4.64
C LEU A 270 -5.57 -20.11 -5.79
N ILE A 271 -5.97 -19.79 -7.03
CA ILE A 271 -5.51 -20.51 -8.23
C ILE A 271 -3.99 -20.45 -8.35
N VAL A 272 -3.39 -19.27 -8.17
CA VAL A 272 -1.94 -19.12 -8.27
C VAL A 272 -1.23 -19.83 -7.14
N LEU A 273 -1.74 -19.83 -5.91
CA LEU A 273 -1.11 -20.56 -4.80
C LEU A 273 -1.21 -22.08 -4.96
N LEU A 274 -2.27 -22.60 -5.59
CA LEU A 274 -2.37 -24.02 -5.95
C LEU A 274 -1.27 -24.43 -6.95
N VAL A 275 -0.95 -23.56 -7.91
CA VAL A 275 0.07 -23.83 -8.94
C VAL A 275 1.48 -23.46 -8.48
N ARG A 276 1.61 -22.40 -7.68
CA ARG A 276 2.85 -21.81 -7.15
C ARG A 276 2.65 -21.35 -5.70
N PRO A 277 2.86 -22.24 -4.71
CA PRO A 277 2.63 -21.93 -3.29
C PRO A 277 3.56 -20.85 -2.73
N ARG A 278 4.65 -20.50 -3.43
CA ARG A 278 5.57 -19.42 -3.07
C ARG A 278 5.19 -18.05 -3.65
N GLY A 279 4.08 -17.98 -4.41
CA GLY A 279 3.73 -16.79 -5.20
C GLY A 279 4.52 -16.70 -6.50
N LEU A 280 4.37 -15.58 -7.21
CA LEU A 280 4.94 -15.34 -8.53
C LEU A 280 6.47 -15.21 -8.49
N PHE A 281 7.01 -14.53 -7.46
CA PHE A 281 8.43 -14.21 -7.32
C PHE A 281 9.05 -14.68 -6.00
N GLY A 282 8.40 -15.59 -5.26
CA GLY A 282 8.98 -16.14 -4.03
C GLY A 282 10.26 -16.92 -4.29
N ARG A 283 11.28 -16.69 -3.46
CA ARG A 283 12.57 -17.41 -3.56
C ARG A 283 12.42 -18.84 -3.05
N VAL A 284 13.12 -19.76 -3.70
CA VAL A 284 13.37 -21.10 -3.15
C VAL A 284 14.32 -20.92 -1.98
N GLU A 285 13.84 -21.00 -0.75
CA GLU A 285 14.71 -21.26 0.40
C GLU A 285 15.33 -22.65 0.17
N GLY A 286 16.55 -22.63 -0.36
CA GLY A 286 17.44 -23.76 -0.28
C GLY A 286 17.77 -23.95 1.19
N THR A 287 17.44 -25.13 1.71
CA THR A 287 17.93 -25.66 2.98
C THR A 287 19.40 -25.28 3.18
N ARG A 288 19.67 -24.46 4.21
CA ARG A 288 20.97 -24.36 4.85
C ARG A 288 20.81 -24.87 6.27
#